data_AF-A0A8B8ZW61-F1
#
_entry.id   AF-A0A8B8ZW61-F1
#
_cell.length_a   1.000
_cell.length_b   1.000
_cell.length_c   1.000
_cell.angle_alpha   90.00
_cell.angle_beta   90.00
_cell.angle_gamma   90.00
#
_symmetry.space_group_name_H-M   'P 1'
#
loop_
_entity.id
_entity.type
_entity.pdbx_description
1 polymer ?
#
loop_
_entity_poly.entity_id
_entity_poly.type
_entity_poly.pdbx_seq_one_letter_code
_entity_poly.pdbx_strand_id
1 'polypeptide(L)'
;MAPAMARRISIPTPLKAPTRSSKVPSHHHRPPSLTPSRFKKQNGSGDDVFARLFAASLDPDSAPLSPEPRILKSRLVADETLYGLFLLRSSPTLAGYDYVVVDMEHGSGGIAEALPCLRALAAARTPAILRLPELSAACAKKALDLGPQGLMFPMIESPGAAELAVSFCRFPPHGVRGSTHTVVRASAYGIDDGYLARVDEELLVMCQVETAAGVAEIEVIAGVEGVDVVQMEPLDLSASMGYLWDPRNRKVRDAMKEAERKVLGKNPRNRKARP
;
A
#
# COMPACT_ATOMS: atom_id res chain seq x y z
N MET A 1 -18.66 18.91 6.04
CA MET A 1 -19.15 17.59 6.51
C MET A 1 -19.60 16.78 5.31
N ALA A 2 -18.71 15.94 4.76
CA ALA A 2 -19.04 14.99 3.70
C ALA A 2 -19.07 13.59 4.31
N PRO A 3 -20.03 12.72 3.95
CA PRO A 3 -20.15 11.38 4.54
C PRO A 3 -18.96 10.50 4.10
N ALA A 4 -18.56 9.57 4.98
CA ALA A 4 -17.53 8.57 4.73
C ALA A 4 -17.79 7.81 3.41
N MET A 5 -16.74 7.61 2.62
CA MET A 5 -16.80 6.99 1.30
C MET A 5 -15.85 5.80 1.26
N ALA A 6 -16.29 4.64 1.75
CA ALA A 6 -15.54 3.40 1.59
C ALA A 6 -15.47 3.00 0.11
N ARG A 7 -14.25 2.89 -0.43
CA ARG A 7 -14.02 2.59 -1.86
C ARG A 7 -12.93 1.54 -2.06
N ARG A 8 -13.09 0.76 -3.14
CA ARG A 8 -12.26 -0.39 -3.50
C ARG A 8 -10.85 0.03 -3.92
N ILE A 9 -9.86 -0.75 -3.52
CA ILE A 9 -8.59 -0.86 -4.23
C ILE A 9 -8.40 -2.32 -4.66
N SER A 10 -8.10 -2.55 -5.94
CA SER A 10 -7.93 -3.89 -6.53
C SER A 10 -6.46 -4.15 -6.84
N ILE A 11 -5.94 -5.30 -6.39
CA ILE A 11 -4.61 -5.80 -6.79
C ILE A 11 -4.78 -6.75 -7.98
N PRO A 12 -3.97 -6.66 -9.05
CA PRO A 12 -4.04 -7.59 -10.18
C PRO A 12 -3.45 -8.98 -9.82
N THR A 13 -4.12 -10.02 -10.29
CA THR A 13 -3.69 -11.43 -10.25
C THR A 13 -2.31 -11.63 -10.91
N PRO A 14 -1.40 -12.44 -10.36
CA PRO A 14 -0.08 -12.67 -10.96
C PRO A 14 -0.17 -13.40 -12.32
N LEU A 15 0.59 -12.89 -13.29
CA LEU A 15 0.84 -13.50 -14.59
C LEU A 15 1.53 -14.86 -14.44
N LYS A 16 1.10 -15.82 -15.27
CA LYS A 16 1.53 -17.23 -15.26
C LYS A 16 3.03 -17.33 -15.64
N ALA A 17 3.86 -17.85 -14.74
CA ALA A 17 5.27 -18.13 -15.04
C ALA A 17 5.40 -19.37 -15.95
N PRO A 18 6.25 -19.34 -17.00
CA PRO A 18 6.52 -20.52 -17.82
C PRO A 18 7.50 -21.46 -17.08
N THR A 19 7.15 -22.74 -17.04
CA THR A 19 7.98 -23.82 -16.49
C THR A 19 9.22 -24.03 -17.36
N ARG A 20 10.43 -23.93 -16.78
CA ARG A 20 11.66 -24.37 -17.45
C ARG A 20 12.40 -25.38 -16.58
N SER A 21 12.50 -26.60 -17.11
CA SER A 21 13.34 -27.69 -16.62
C SER A 21 14.78 -27.45 -17.07
N SER A 22 15.75 -27.59 -16.16
CA SER A 22 17.14 -27.84 -16.55
C SER A 22 17.91 -28.54 -15.44
N LYS A 23 18.35 -29.76 -15.76
CA LYS A 23 19.32 -30.58 -15.02
C LYS A 23 20.68 -29.86 -14.98
N VAL A 24 21.38 -29.95 -13.84
CA VAL A 24 22.77 -29.49 -13.66
C VAL A 24 23.68 -30.72 -13.67
N PRO A 25 24.79 -30.72 -14.44
CA PRO A 25 25.92 -31.60 -14.17
C PRO A 25 27.12 -30.83 -13.63
N SER A 26 27.73 -31.41 -12.60
CA SER A 26 28.96 -31.00 -11.93
C SER A 26 30.22 -31.37 -12.72
N HIS A 27 31.18 -30.45 -12.87
CA HIS A 27 32.58 -30.81 -13.14
C HIS A 27 33.56 -29.87 -12.42
N HIS A 28 34.51 -30.49 -11.71
CA HIS A 28 35.68 -29.88 -11.09
C HIS A 28 36.76 -29.56 -12.14
N HIS A 29 37.33 -28.35 -12.12
CA HIS A 29 38.67 -28.10 -12.65
C HIS A 29 39.40 -26.96 -11.90
N ARG A 30 40.72 -27.14 -11.76
CA ARG A 30 41.72 -26.37 -10.99
C ARG A 30 41.80 -24.86 -11.34
N PRO A 31 42.29 -24.00 -10.42
CA PRO A 31 42.50 -22.58 -10.72
C PRO A 31 43.82 -22.35 -11.48
N PRO A 32 43.87 -21.48 -12.50
CA PRO A 32 45.14 -21.03 -13.08
C PRO A 32 45.71 -19.83 -12.33
N SER A 33 47.04 -19.75 -12.34
CA SER A 33 47.89 -18.75 -11.71
C SER A 33 47.80 -17.37 -12.39
N LEU A 34 47.88 -16.31 -11.59
CA LEU A 34 47.91 -14.92 -12.04
C LEU A 34 49.33 -14.52 -12.46
N THR A 35 49.49 -14.16 -13.74
CA THR A 35 50.60 -13.29 -14.19
C THR A 35 50.01 -12.03 -14.86
N PRO A 36 50.61 -10.84 -14.68
CA PRO A 36 50.02 -9.60 -15.18
C PRO A 36 50.36 -9.44 -16.66
N SER A 37 49.43 -9.77 -17.56
CA SER A 37 49.56 -9.46 -18.98
C SER A 37 48.88 -8.14 -19.31
N ARG A 38 49.63 -7.27 -20.03
CA ARG A 38 49.26 -5.96 -20.57
C ARG A 38 47.83 -5.90 -21.10
N PHE A 39 47.06 -4.91 -20.63
CA PHE A 39 45.78 -4.51 -21.23
C PHE A 39 45.98 -4.11 -22.70
N LYS A 40 45.55 -4.98 -23.63
CA LYS A 40 45.17 -4.58 -24.99
C LYS A 40 43.69 -4.18 -24.94
N LYS A 41 43.37 -2.95 -25.36
CA LYS A 41 41.99 -2.53 -25.66
C LYS A 41 41.40 -3.51 -26.68
N GLN A 42 40.45 -4.33 -26.26
CA GLN A 42 39.53 -5.01 -27.16
C GLN A 42 38.26 -4.16 -27.23
N ASN A 43 38.04 -3.53 -28.38
CA ASN A 43 36.75 -2.99 -28.77
C ASN A 43 35.82 -4.18 -29.03
N GLY A 44 34.89 -4.45 -28.11
CA GLY A 44 33.85 -5.45 -28.22
C GLY A 44 32.57 -4.88 -27.62
N SER A 45 31.51 -4.88 -28.42
CA SER A 45 30.18 -4.26 -28.22
C SER A 45 29.40 -4.82 -27.02
N GLY A 46 29.83 -4.47 -25.81
CA GLY A 46 29.10 -4.65 -24.56
C GLY A 46 28.19 -3.46 -24.25
N ASP A 47 27.53 -2.91 -25.26
CA ASP A 47 26.66 -1.74 -25.13
C ASP A 47 25.35 -2.14 -24.44
N ASP A 48 25.44 -2.09 -23.13
CA ASP A 48 24.55 -1.30 -22.29
C ASP A 48 23.11 -1.81 -22.15
N VAL A 49 22.98 -3.02 -21.64
CA VAL A 49 21.70 -3.50 -21.08
C VAL A 49 21.22 -2.56 -19.96
N PHE A 50 22.15 -1.96 -19.20
CA PHE A 50 21.83 -0.99 -18.15
C PHE A 50 21.27 0.32 -18.72
N ALA A 51 21.90 0.94 -19.73
CA ALA A 51 21.32 2.11 -20.36
C ALA A 51 20.08 1.79 -21.20
N ARG A 52 19.92 0.57 -21.72
CA ARG A 52 18.65 0.16 -22.35
C ARG A 52 17.52 0.01 -21.33
N LEU A 53 17.80 -0.51 -20.14
CA LEU A 53 16.83 -0.53 -19.04
C LEU A 53 16.54 0.88 -18.52
N PHE A 54 17.56 1.74 -18.45
CA PHE A 54 17.41 3.15 -18.06
C PHE A 54 16.63 3.95 -19.10
N ALA A 55 16.85 3.69 -20.39
CA ALA A 55 16.15 4.34 -21.50
C ALA A 55 14.72 3.81 -21.69
N ALA A 56 14.47 2.52 -21.43
CA ALA A 56 13.11 1.96 -21.42
C ALA A 56 12.26 2.48 -20.24
N SER A 57 12.91 2.96 -19.16
CA SER A 57 12.25 3.71 -18.08
C SER A 57 11.88 5.15 -18.48
N LEU A 58 12.31 5.60 -19.66
CA LEU A 58 12.11 6.95 -20.19
C LEU A 58 11.22 6.92 -21.45
N ASP A 59 10.29 5.96 -21.54
CA ASP A 59 9.29 5.97 -22.61
C ASP A 59 8.54 7.32 -22.57
N PRO A 60 8.65 8.17 -23.61
CA PRO A 60 8.00 9.48 -23.62
C PRO A 60 6.46 9.36 -23.76
N ASP A 61 5.97 8.18 -24.14
CA ASP A 61 4.55 7.80 -24.16
C ASP A 61 4.08 7.16 -22.84
N SER A 62 4.98 6.90 -21.88
CA SER A 62 4.54 6.68 -20.51
C SER A 62 3.90 7.98 -20.03
N ALA A 63 2.61 7.92 -19.70
CA ALA A 63 1.87 9.10 -19.28
C ALA A 63 2.71 9.84 -18.23
N PRO A 64 3.07 11.12 -18.45
CA PRO A 64 3.96 11.82 -17.55
C PRO A 64 3.35 11.76 -16.16
N LEU A 65 4.15 11.33 -15.18
CA LEU A 65 3.82 11.46 -13.76
C LEU A 65 3.31 12.89 -13.59
N SER A 66 2.01 13.02 -13.29
CA SER A 66 1.33 14.30 -13.34
C SER A 66 2.11 15.34 -12.50
N PRO A 67 2.25 16.58 -12.98
CA PRO A 67 3.21 17.54 -12.43
C PRO A 67 2.95 17.92 -10.97
N GLU A 68 1.73 17.72 -10.47
CA GLU A 68 1.34 17.94 -9.08
C GLU A 68 1.34 16.64 -8.28
N PRO A 69 1.95 16.59 -7.07
CA PRO A 69 1.78 15.48 -6.16
C PRO A 69 0.30 15.36 -5.77
N ARG A 70 -0.39 14.35 -6.30
CA ARG A 70 -1.82 14.19 -6.07
C ARG A 70 -2.06 13.49 -4.73
N ILE A 71 -2.87 14.13 -3.88
CA ILE A 71 -3.36 13.54 -2.63
C ILE A 71 -4.23 12.33 -2.97
N LEU A 72 -3.87 11.17 -2.44
CA LEU A 72 -4.48 9.87 -2.74
C LEU A 72 -5.96 9.86 -2.35
N LYS A 73 -6.29 10.47 -1.21
CA LYS A 73 -7.67 10.64 -0.73
C LYS A 73 -8.54 11.42 -1.71
N SER A 74 -8.03 12.53 -2.27
CA SER A 74 -8.76 13.33 -3.25
C SER A 74 -9.06 12.55 -4.53
N ARG A 75 -8.09 11.75 -5.01
CA ARG A 75 -8.30 10.87 -6.17
C ARG A 75 -9.34 9.78 -5.88
N LEU A 76 -9.25 9.18 -4.69
CA LEU A 76 -10.23 8.19 -4.24
C LEU A 76 -11.65 8.79 -4.18
N VAL A 77 -11.81 10.00 -3.65
CA VAL A 77 -13.08 10.75 -3.60
C VAL A 77 -13.60 11.12 -5.00
N ALA A 78 -12.69 11.35 -5.95
CA ALA A 78 -12.99 11.61 -7.36
C ALA A 78 -13.41 10.35 -8.16
N ASP A 79 -13.47 9.18 -7.52
CA ASP A 79 -13.87 7.90 -8.13
C ASP A 79 -12.84 7.33 -9.10
N GLU A 80 -11.59 7.74 -8.95
CA GLU A 80 -10.49 7.10 -9.64
C GLU A 80 -10.28 5.68 -9.10
N THR A 81 -10.10 4.72 -10.02
CA THR A 81 -9.57 3.41 -9.66
C THR A 81 -8.07 3.54 -9.47
N LEU A 82 -7.59 3.23 -8.27
CA LEU A 82 -6.19 3.36 -7.89
C LEU A 82 -5.53 1.99 -7.81
N TYR A 83 -4.38 1.84 -8.45
CA TYR A 83 -3.58 0.61 -8.47
C TYR A 83 -2.42 0.69 -7.47
N GLY A 84 -2.44 -0.20 -6.49
CA GLY A 84 -1.44 -0.26 -5.43
C GLY A 84 -0.47 -1.43 -5.57
N LEU A 85 0.73 -1.28 -4.98
CA LEU A 85 1.70 -2.35 -4.80
C LEU A 85 2.03 -2.55 -3.32
N PHE A 86 2.05 -3.81 -2.87
CA PHE A 86 2.60 -4.17 -1.56
C PHE A 86 4.12 -4.31 -1.62
N LEU A 87 4.82 -3.58 -0.76
CA LEU A 87 6.27 -3.63 -0.61
C LEU A 87 6.61 -4.46 0.64
N LEU A 88 6.81 -5.77 0.44
CA LEU A 88 7.17 -6.73 1.50
C LEU A 88 8.68 -6.74 1.84
N ARG A 89 9.50 -6.14 0.97
CA ARG A 89 10.95 -6.04 1.15
C ARG A 89 11.34 -4.57 0.98
N SER A 90 12.17 -4.06 1.88
CA SER A 90 12.63 -2.65 1.89
C SER A 90 13.62 -2.33 0.75
N SER A 91 13.25 -2.62 -0.50
CA SER A 91 14.01 -2.31 -1.71
C SER A 91 13.09 -1.62 -2.71
N PRO A 92 13.30 -0.32 -2.99
CA PRO A 92 12.40 0.47 -3.83
C PRO A 92 12.62 0.17 -5.31
N THR A 93 12.05 -0.91 -5.82
CA THR A 93 11.83 -1.06 -7.27
C THR A 93 10.42 -0.56 -7.56
N LEU A 94 10.31 0.62 -8.16
CA LEU A 94 9.06 1.37 -8.33
C LEU A 94 8.89 1.76 -9.79
N ALA A 95 7.84 1.26 -10.46
CA ALA A 95 7.37 1.82 -11.71
C ALA A 95 5.86 1.57 -11.87
N GLY A 96 5.09 2.62 -12.15
CA GLY A 96 3.72 2.53 -12.69
C GLY A 96 2.55 2.32 -11.72
N TYR A 97 2.72 2.46 -10.40
CA TYR A 97 1.63 2.33 -9.42
C TYR A 97 1.16 3.69 -8.87
N ASP A 98 -0.12 3.79 -8.54
CA ASP A 98 -0.73 5.00 -7.96
C ASP A 98 -0.34 5.23 -6.50
N TYR A 99 -0.02 4.16 -5.78
CA TYR A 99 0.49 4.20 -4.41
C TYR A 99 1.20 2.90 -4.04
N VAL A 100 1.92 2.92 -2.93
CA VAL A 100 2.61 1.75 -2.37
C VAL A 100 2.23 1.54 -0.92
N VAL A 101 1.93 0.29 -0.55
CA VAL A 101 1.78 -0.14 0.84
C VAL A 101 3.14 -0.63 1.32
N VAL A 102 3.76 0.14 2.22
CA VAL A 102 4.95 -0.30 2.94
C VAL A 102 4.47 -1.17 4.10
N ASP A 103 4.78 -2.45 4.03
CA ASP A 103 4.24 -3.44 4.95
C ASP A 103 5.12 -3.61 6.20
N MET A 104 4.56 -3.33 7.37
CA MET A 104 5.20 -3.57 8.67
C MET A 104 4.56 -4.73 9.46
N GLU A 105 3.59 -5.44 8.88
CA GLU A 105 2.93 -6.59 9.52
C GLU A 105 3.59 -7.91 9.12
N HIS A 106 3.75 -8.16 7.82
CA HIS A 106 4.43 -9.35 7.31
C HIS A 106 5.76 -9.02 6.62
N GLY A 107 6.00 -7.74 6.34
CA GLY A 107 7.29 -7.26 5.87
C GLY A 107 8.37 -7.37 6.94
N SER A 108 9.63 -7.38 6.53
CA SER A 108 10.76 -7.57 7.43
C SER A 108 11.16 -6.35 8.27
N GLY A 109 10.36 -5.28 8.28
CA GLY A 109 10.75 -3.98 8.82
C GLY A 109 9.68 -3.33 9.69
N GLY A 110 10.10 -2.36 10.51
CA GLY A 110 9.21 -1.50 11.29
C GLY A 110 9.40 -0.03 10.93
N ILE A 111 9.19 0.85 11.92
CA ILE A 111 9.28 2.31 11.75
C ILE A 111 10.64 2.76 11.19
N ALA A 112 11.74 2.15 11.63
CA ALA A 112 13.08 2.52 11.21
C ALA A 112 13.33 2.19 9.72
N GLU A 113 12.85 1.04 9.26
CA GLU A 113 12.98 0.56 7.89
C GLU A 113 11.96 1.21 6.95
N ALA A 114 10.80 1.66 7.47
CA ALA A 114 9.79 2.36 6.70
C ALA A 114 10.26 3.76 6.26
N LEU A 115 11.00 4.50 7.11
CA LEU A 115 11.46 5.85 6.81
C LEU A 115 12.25 6.00 5.49
N PRO A 116 13.29 5.18 5.20
CA PRO A 116 13.98 5.27 3.91
C PRO A 116 13.07 4.93 2.73
N CYS A 117 12.11 4.01 2.89
CA CYS A 117 11.11 3.70 1.86
C CYS A 117 10.23 4.92 1.57
N LEU A 118 9.73 5.60 2.62
CA LEU A 118 8.93 6.83 2.48
C LEU A 118 9.70 7.96 1.83
N ARG A 119 11.01 8.09 2.10
CA ARG A 119 11.88 9.08 1.45
C ARG A 119 12.04 8.79 -0.04
N ALA A 120 12.27 7.52 -0.40
CA ALA A 120 12.40 7.11 -1.80
C ALA A 120 11.08 7.31 -2.57
N LEU A 121 9.95 6.91 -1.98
CA LEU A 121 8.61 7.09 -2.55
C LEU A 121 8.27 8.57 -2.74
N ALA A 122 8.59 9.42 -1.76
CA ALA A 122 8.41 10.87 -1.89
C ALA A 122 9.26 11.47 -3.02
N ALA A 123 10.52 11.04 -3.17
CA ALA A 123 11.38 11.46 -4.28
C ALA A 123 10.83 11.01 -5.65
N ALA A 124 10.19 9.84 -5.70
CA ALA A 124 9.49 9.32 -6.87
C ALA A 124 8.06 9.88 -7.05
N ARG A 125 7.62 10.79 -6.17
CA ARG A 125 6.25 11.35 -6.15
C ARG A 125 5.14 10.29 -6.07
N THR A 126 5.43 9.16 -5.43
CA THR A 126 4.47 8.07 -5.23
C THR A 126 3.90 8.12 -3.80
N PRO A 127 2.58 8.24 -3.63
CA PRO A 127 1.93 8.14 -2.33
C PRO A 127 2.27 6.83 -1.60
N ALA A 128 2.47 6.93 -0.29
CA ALA A 128 2.77 5.79 0.55
C ALA A 128 1.70 5.58 1.62
N ILE A 129 1.29 4.33 1.79
CA ILE A 129 0.48 3.84 2.90
C ILE A 129 1.38 2.98 3.78
N LEU A 130 1.24 3.09 5.10
CA LEU A 130 1.87 2.15 6.03
C LEU A 130 0.83 1.15 6.53
N ARG A 131 1.06 -0.15 6.29
CA ARG A 131 0.32 -1.20 6.99
C ARG A 131 0.94 -1.42 8.36
N LEU A 132 0.15 -1.22 9.41
CA LEU A 132 0.59 -1.40 10.78
C LEU A 132 0.64 -2.89 11.16
N PRO A 133 1.47 -3.29 12.12
CA PRO A 133 1.52 -4.67 12.59
C PRO A 133 0.27 -5.11 13.36
N GLU A 134 -0.48 -4.16 13.92
CA GLU A 134 -1.67 -4.41 14.73
C GLU A 134 -2.48 -3.12 14.93
N LEU A 135 -3.71 -3.24 15.44
CA LEU A 135 -4.53 -2.11 15.87
C LEU A 135 -4.00 -1.50 17.18
N SER A 136 -3.01 -0.61 17.08
CA SER A 136 -2.34 -0.01 18.24
C SER A 136 -2.15 1.49 18.08
N ALA A 137 -2.60 2.26 19.08
CA ALA A 137 -2.41 3.72 19.14
C ALA A 137 -0.93 4.12 19.14
N ALA A 138 -0.08 3.31 19.77
CA ALA A 138 1.36 3.57 19.83
C ALA A 138 2.02 3.40 18.46
N CYS A 139 1.65 2.33 17.74
CA CYS A 139 2.10 2.04 16.38
C CYS A 139 1.61 3.11 15.40
N ALA A 140 0.31 3.44 15.45
CA ALA A 140 -0.31 4.46 14.61
C ALA A 140 0.35 5.82 14.80
N LYS A 141 0.54 6.28 16.05
CA LYS A 141 1.20 7.56 16.35
C LYS A 141 2.60 7.64 15.71
N LYS A 142 3.46 6.64 15.95
CA LYS A 142 4.82 6.63 15.39
C LYS A 142 4.82 6.57 13.86
N ALA A 143 3.90 5.80 13.27
CA ALA A 143 3.77 5.69 11.82
C ALA A 143 3.32 7.02 11.20
N LEU A 144 2.33 7.70 11.80
CA LEU A 144 1.83 8.99 11.34
C LEU A 144 2.89 10.09 11.45
N ASP A 145 3.74 10.05 12.47
CA ASP A 145 4.85 11.00 12.63
C ASP A 145 5.88 10.91 11.50
N LEU A 146 5.97 9.76 10.81
CA LEU A 146 6.76 9.63 9.59
C LEU A 146 6.14 10.38 8.41
N GLY A 147 4.85 10.71 8.41
CA GLY A 147 4.17 11.39 7.31
C GLY A 147 3.84 10.52 6.08
N PRO A 148 3.16 9.38 6.22
CA PRO A 148 2.53 8.69 5.09
C PRO A 148 1.27 9.45 4.63
N GLN A 149 0.71 9.08 3.46
CA GLN A 149 -0.61 9.57 3.04
C GLN A 149 -1.78 8.79 3.68
N GLY A 150 -1.48 7.69 4.37
CA GLY A 150 -2.50 6.93 5.08
C GLY A 150 -1.94 5.75 5.85
N LEU A 151 -2.80 5.19 6.68
CA LEU A 151 -2.54 3.98 7.44
C LEU A 151 -3.51 2.88 7.04
N MET A 152 -3.01 1.65 7.05
CA MET A 152 -3.80 0.44 6.93
C MET A 152 -3.71 -0.35 8.23
N PHE A 153 -4.87 -0.62 8.81
CA PHE A 153 -5.01 -1.37 10.06
C PHE A 153 -5.46 -2.80 9.74
N PRO A 154 -4.67 -3.83 10.12
CA PRO A 154 -5.04 -5.23 9.92
C PRO A 154 -6.15 -5.66 10.89
N MET A 155 -6.75 -6.82 10.61
CA MET A 155 -7.65 -7.54 11.51
C MET A 155 -8.82 -6.70 12.06
N ILE A 156 -9.44 -5.87 11.21
CA ILE A 156 -10.62 -5.11 11.60
C ILE A 156 -11.88 -5.98 11.48
N GLU A 157 -12.40 -6.42 12.62
CA GLU A 157 -13.52 -7.35 12.69
C GLU A 157 -14.84 -6.72 13.19
N SER A 158 -14.81 -5.47 13.63
CA SER A 158 -16.00 -4.80 14.19
C SER A 158 -16.02 -3.30 13.92
N PRO A 159 -17.21 -2.64 13.99
CA PRO A 159 -17.32 -1.19 13.90
C PRO A 159 -16.51 -0.46 14.98
N GLY A 160 -16.50 -0.96 16.21
CA GLY A 160 -15.70 -0.38 17.29
C GLY A 160 -14.19 -0.44 17.03
N ALA A 161 -13.70 -1.52 16.40
CA ALA A 161 -12.31 -1.59 15.96
C ALA A 161 -11.98 -0.55 14.88
N ALA A 162 -12.91 -0.31 13.95
CA ALA A 162 -12.77 0.73 12.94
C ALA A 162 -12.81 2.15 13.54
N GLU A 163 -13.69 2.40 14.51
CA GLU A 163 -13.75 3.66 15.27
C GLU A 163 -12.43 3.94 16.02
N LEU A 164 -11.83 2.90 16.62
CA LEU A 164 -10.51 3.00 17.24
C LEU A 164 -9.43 3.36 16.21
N ALA A 165 -9.42 2.69 15.05
CA ALA A 165 -8.48 2.98 13.96
C ALA A 165 -8.56 4.45 13.52
N VAL A 166 -9.77 4.98 13.33
CA VAL A 166 -9.99 6.41 13.02
C VAL A 166 -9.52 7.31 14.15
N SER A 167 -9.87 6.98 15.40
CA SER A 167 -9.49 7.77 16.58
C SER A 167 -7.98 7.87 16.76
N PHE A 168 -7.22 6.82 16.43
CA PHE A 168 -5.75 6.84 16.50
C PHE A 168 -5.11 7.76 15.46
N CYS A 169 -5.83 8.09 14.39
CA CYS A 169 -5.36 8.96 13.31
C CYS A 169 -5.63 10.44 13.54
N ARG A 170 -6.63 10.78 14.37
CA ARG A 170 -7.12 12.15 14.58
C ARG A 170 -6.61 12.77 15.88
N PHE A 171 -6.35 14.08 15.84
CA PHE A 171 -6.05 14.85 17.05
C PHE A 171 -7.31 15.09 17.90
N PRO A 172 -7.16 15.38 19.21
CA PRO A 172 -8.26 15.87 20.02
C PRO A 172 -8.93 17.11 19.42
N PRO A 173 -10.26 17.26 19.52
CA PRO A 173 -11.21 16.41 20.25
C PRO A 173 -11.75 15.21 19.44
N HIS A 174 -11.34 15.04 18.18
CA HIS A 174 -11.91 14.05 17.26
C HIS A 174 -11.19 12.69 17.29
N GLY A 175 -10.16 12.55 18.11
CA GLY A 175 -9.40 11.32 18.32
C GLY A 175 -8.40 11.45 19.47
N VAL A 176 -7.45 10.53 19.51
CA VAL A 176 -6.49 10.37 20.61
C VAL A 176 -5.03 10.45 20.15
N ARG A 177 -4.77 10.94 18.93
CA ARG A 177 -3.41 11.15 18.42
C ARG A 177 -2.68 12.19 19.29
N GLY A 178 -1.46 11.85 19.71
CA GLY A 178 -0.63 12.76 20.52
C GLY A 178 -0.14 13.98 19.74
N SER A 179 -0.26 15.16 20.34
CA SER A 179 -0.02 16.47 19.68
C SER A 179 1.43 16.94 19.66
N THR A 180 2.37 16.12 19.19
CA THR A 180 3.79 16.49 18.99
C THR A 180 4.11 16.77 17.52
N HIS A 181 3.14 17.28 16.77
CA HIS A 181 3.28 17.49 15.32
C HIS A 181 4.39 18.50 14.97
N THR A 182 4.74 19.45 15.82
CA THR A 182 5.71 20.53 15.53
C THR A 182 7.17 20.05 15.33
N VAL A 183 7.51 18.81 15.67
CA VAL A 183 8.89 18.30 15.61
C VAL A 183 9.06 17.05 14.73
N VAL A 184 8.00 16.59 14.09
CA VAL A 184 7.98 15.32 13.35
C VAL A 184 8.01 15.54 11.83
N ARG A 185 8.39 14.51 11.07
CA ARG A 185 8.50 14.59 9.60
C ARG A 185 7.17 14.95 8.94
N ALA A 186 6.05 14.48 9.50
CA ALA A 186 4.72 14.70 8.93
C ALA A 186 4.35 16.17 8.70
N SER A 187 4.83 17.09 9.54
CA SER A 187 4.63 18.54 9.44
C SER A 187 5.84 19.28 8.86
N ALA A 188 6.73 18.55 8.17
CA ALA A 188 8.04 19.05 7.77
C ALA A 188 8.85 19.65 8.95
N TYR A 189 8.81 19.00 10.12
CA TYR A 189 9.51 19.45 11.33
C TYR A 189 9.03 20.83 11.82
N GLY A 190 7.73 21.08 11.71
CA GLY A 190 7.10 22.35 12.13
C GLY A 190 7.18 23.46 11.09
N ILE A 191 7.63 23.18 9.87
CA ILE A 191 7.68 24.15 8.77
C ILE A 191 6.33 24.28 8.06
N ASP A 192 5.50 23.22 8.04
CA ASP A 192 4.16 23.27 7.45
C ASP A 192 3.12 23.77 8.46
N ASP A 193 2.91 25.09 8.47
CA ASP A 193 1.91 25.77 9.31
C ASP A 193 0.47 25.31 9.01
N GLY A 194 0.21 24.80 7.82
CA GLY A 194 -1.12 24.32 7.42
C GLY A 194 -1.39 22.86 7.75
N TYR A 195 -0.43 22.14 8.34
CA TYR A 195 -0.53 20.70 8.59
C TYR A 195 -1.80 20.31 9.34
N LEU A 196 -2.07 20.98 10.47
CA LEU A 196 -3.23 20.67 11.31
C LEU A 196 -4.57 20.93 10.61
N ALA A 197 -4.62 21.90 9.70
CA ALA A 197 -5.84 22.25 8.99
C ALA A 197 -6.20 21.22 7.91
N ARG A 198 -5.21 20.52 7.34
CA ARG A 198 -5.42 19.61 6.21
C ARG A 198 -5.34 18.13 6.57
N VAL A 199 -4.63 17.76 7.63
CA VAL A 199 -4.30 16.36 7.94
C VAL A 199 -5.53 15.44 7.99
N ASP A 200 -6.63 15.86 8.59
CA ASP A 200 -7.84 15.03 8.70
C ASP A 200 -8.56 14.84 7.35
N GLU A 201 -8.40 15.80 6.43
CA GLU A 201 -8.97 15.78 5.09
C GLU A 201 -8.10 14.97 4.10
N GLU A 202 -6.78 15.00 4.30
CA GLU A 202 -5.80 14.39 3.39
C GLU A 202 -5.44 12.94 3.76
N LEU A 203 -5.45 12.61 5.06
CA LEU A 203 -5.03 11.30 5.56
C LEU A 203 -6.08 10.21 5.25
N LEU A 204 -5.63 9.10 4.66
CA LEU A 204 -6.45 7.90 4.45
C LEU A 204 -6.41 6.96 5.66
N VAL A 205 -7.58 6.54 6.10
CA VAL A 205 -7.74 5.43 7.06
C VAL A 205 -8.29 4.21 6.33
N MET A 206 -7.48 3.16 6.23
CA MET A 206 -7.85 1.90 5.61
C MET A 206 -8.06 0.81 6.67
N CYS A 207 -9.23 0.17 6.64
CA CYS A 207 -9.54 -1.00 7.46
C CYS A 207 -9.38 -2.26 6.63
N GLN A 208 -8.46 -3.14 7.01
CA GLN A 208 -8.31 -4.44 6.39
C GLN A 208 -9.23 -5.45 7.10
N VAL A 209 -10.19 -5.96 6.34
CA VAL A 209 -11.23 -6.90 6.76
C VAL A 209 -10.92 -8.24 6.13
N GLU A 210 -10.44 -9.17 6.96
CA GLU A 210 -9.84 -10.42 6.48
C GLU A 210 -10.32 -11.66 7.24
N THR A 211 -11.44 -11.53 7.94
CA THR A 211 -12.06 -12.65 8.66
C THR A 211 -13.55 -12.77 8.33
N ALA A 212 -14.12 -13.96 8.54
CA ALA A 212 -15.54 -14.18 8.36
C ALA A 212 -16.40 -13.27 9.26
N ALA A 213 -15.92 -12.99 10.48
CA ALA A 213 -16.57 -12.07 11.42
C ALA A 213 -16.56 -10.63 10.88
N GLY A 214 -15.41 -10.13 10.43
CA GLY A 214 -15.31 -8.82 9.82
C GLY A 214 -16.14 -8.68 8.54
N VAL A 215 -16.20 -9.72 7.70
CA VAL A 215 -17.05 -9.73 6.51
C VAL A 215 -18.54 -9.65 6.86
N ALA A 216 -18.98 -10.26 7.96
CA ALA A 216 -20.37 -10.16 8.41
C ALA A 216 -20.74 -8.71 8.79
N GLU A 217 -19.81 -7.98 9.41
CA GLU A 217 -19.98 -6.58 9.86
C GLU A 217 -19.51 -5.54 8.83
N ILE A 218 -19.07 -5.95 7.64
CA ILE A 218 -18.35 -5.08 6.69
C ILE A 218 -19.14 -3.84 6.27
N GLU A 219 -20.47 -3.96 6.19
CA GLU A 219 -21.33 -2.85 5.85
C GLU A 219 -21.34 -1.77 6.94
N VAL A 220 -21.30 -2.18 8.21
CA VAL A 220 -21.29 -1.26 9.34
C VAL A 220 -19.89 -0.66 9.49
N ILE A 221 -18.84 -1.47 9.37
CA ILE A 221 -17.42 -1.03 9.33
C ILE A 221 -17.21 0.05 8.25
N ALA A 222 -17.67 -0.21 7.03
CA ALA A 222 -17.58 0.74 5.91
C ALA A 222 -18.38 2.03 6.13
N GLY A 223 -19.36 2.01 7.04
CA GLY A 223 -20.17 3.17 7.39
C GLY A 223 -19.61 4.02 8.54
N VAL A 224 -18.54 3.58 9.20
CA VAL A 224 -17.92 4.33 10.30
C VAL A 224 -17.33 5.63 9.74
N GLU A 225 -17.64 6.74 10.42
CA GLU A 225 -17.15 8.05 10.01
C GLU A 225 -15.62 8.10 10.09
N GLY A 226 -14.98 8.46 8.99
CA GLY A 226 -13.52 8.53 8.88
C GLY A 226 -12.85 7.29 8.31
N VAL A 227 -13.58 6.19 8.09
CA VAL A 227 -13.08 5.07 7.29
C VAL A 227 -13.18 5.43 5.81
N ASP A 228 -12.03 5.43 5.12
CA ASP A 228 -11.95 5.80 3.72
C ASP A 228 -11.88 4.57 2.79
N VAL A 229 -11.24 3.49 3.24
CA VAL A 229 -11.10 2.25 2.45
C VAL A 229 -11.38 1.05 3.33
N VAL A 230 -12.15 0.11 2.79
CA VAL A 230 -12.20 -1.25 3.30
C VAL A 230 -11.46 -2.15 2.32
N GLN A 231 -10.36 -2.73 2.76
CA GLN A 231 -9.57 -3.66 1.98
C GLN A 231 -9.86 -5.08 2.44
N MET A 232 -10.10 -6.00 1.50
CA MET A 232 -10.30 -7.42 1.81
C MET A 232 -9.05 -8.21 1.43
N GLU A 233 -8.54 -9.03 2.35
CA GLU A 233 -7.40 -9.91 2.11
C GLU A 233 -7.91 -11.35 1.85
N PRO A 234 -7.73 -11.91 0.64
CA PRO A 234 -8.30 -13.21 0.28
C PRO A 234 -7.66 -14.42 0.98
N LEU A 235 -6.36 -14.39 1.28
CA LEU A 235 -5.64 -15.50 1.92
C LEU A 235 -6.09 -15.67 3.37
N ASP A 236 -6.09 -14.60 4.15
CA ASP A 236 -6.50 -14.61 5.56
C ASP A 236 -8.01 -14.87 5.68
N LEU A 237 -8.82 -14.30 4.78
CA LEU A 237 -10.26 -14.61 4.74
C LEU A 237 -10.49 -16.10 4.45
N SER A 238 -9.73 -16.68 3.53
CA SER A 238 -9.84 -18.11 3.25
C SER A 238 -9.50 -18.96 4.46
N ALA A 239 -8.43 -18.61 5.19
CA ALA A 239 -8.04 -19.27 6.42
C ALA A 239 -9.13 -19.15 7.49
N SER A 240 -9.67 -17.95 7.72
CA SER A 240 -10.75 -17.67 8.67
C SER A 240 -12.03 -18.46 8.37
N MET A 241 -12.32 -18.68 7.08
CA MET A 241 -13.48 -19.47 6.63
C MET A 241 -13.24 -21.00 6.65
N GLY A 242 -12.07 -21.46 7.11
CA GLY A 242 -11.70 -22.88 7.15
C GLY A 242 -11.13 -23.44 5.84
N TYR A 243 -10.74 -22.57 4.91
CA TYR A 243 -10.16 -22.88 3.60
C TYR A 243 -8.69 -22.43 3.51
N LEU A 244 -7.86 -22.87 4.45
CA LEU A 244 -6.45 -22.49 4.54
C LEU A 244 -5.72 -22.70 3.19
N TRP A 245 -5.01 -21.68 2.71
CA TRP A 245 -4.30 -21.66 1.42
C TRP A 245 -5.20 -21.83 0.17
N ASP A 246 -6.52 -21.63 0.28
CA ASP A 246 -7.46 -21.67 -0.85
C ASP A 246 -8.30 -20.38 -1.00
N PRO A 247 -7.67 -19.25 -1.35
CA PRO A 247 -8.39 -17.98 -1.62
C PRO A 247 -9.29 -18.05 -2.87
N ARG A 248 -9.12 -19.08 -3.70
CA ARG A 248 -9.92 -19.30 -4.91
C ARG A 248 -11.18 -20.12 -4.63
N ASN A 249 -11.36 -20.58 -3.39
CA ASN A 249 -12.55 -21.29 -2.98
C ASN A 249 -13.81 -20.52 -3.37
N ARG A 250 -14.81 -21.22 -3.91
CA ARG A 250 -16.04 -20.57 -4.38
C ARG A 250 -16.72 -19.78 -3.27
N LYS A 251 -16.79 -20.32 -2.06
CA LYS A 251 -17.44 -19.65 -0.92
C LYS A 251 -16.71 -18.38 -0.50
N VAL A 252 -15.38 -18.39 -0.51
CA VAL A 252 -14.56 -17.21 -0.21
C VAL A 252 -14.78 -16.12 -1.26
N ARG A 253 -14.78 -16.48 -2.54
CA ARG A 253 -15.06 -15.54 -3.64
C ARG A 253 -16.47 -14.96 -3.60
N ASP A 254 -17.46 -15.80 -3.30
CA ASP A 254 -18.86 -15.37 -3.18
C ASP A 254 -19.02 -14.40 -1.99
N ALA A 255 -18.36 -14.68 -0.85
CA ALA A 255 -18.33 -13.80 0.31
C ALA A 255 -17.68 -12.44 -0.02
N MET A 256 -16.52 -12.42 -0.69
CA MET A 256 -15.84 -11.18 -1.09
C MET A 256 -16.69 -10.34 -2.06
N LYS A 257 -17.37 -10.96 -3.03
CA LYS A 257 -18.26 -10.24 -3.97
C LYS A 257 -19.46 -9.63 -3.26
N GLU A 258 -20.05 -10.37 -2.33
CA GLU A 258 -21.18 -9.87 -1.55
C GLU A 258 -20.75 -8.71 -0.65
N ALA A 259 -19.59 -8.84 0.00
CA ALA A 259 -18.97 -7.81 0.81
C ALA A 259 -18.68 -6.54 -0.01
N GLU A 260 -18.05 -6.69 -1.19
CA GLU A 260 -17.82 -5.60 -2.14
C GLU A 260 -19.12 -4.86 -2.51
N ARG A 261 -20.18 -5.61 -2.83
CA ARG A 261 -21.49 -5.04 -3.17
C ARG A 261 -22.07 -4.22 -2.02
N LYS A 262 -21.95 -4.69 -0.77
CA LYS A 262 -22.43 -3.96 0.42
C LYS A 262 -21.65 -2.67 0.63
N VAL A 263 -20.32 -2.72 0.55
CA VAL A 263 -19.45 -1.55 0.70
C VAL A 263 -19.75 -0.49 -0.37
N LEU A 264 -19.79 -0.90 -1.65
CA LEU A 264 -20.05 0.02 -2.77
C LEU A 264 -21.52 0.51 -2.81
N GLY A 265 -22.47 -0.27 -2.28
CA GLY A 265 -23.89 0.09 -2.19
C GLY A 265 -24.18 1.25 -1.23
N LYS A 266 -23.28 1.50 -0.26
CA LYS A 266 -23.36 2.66 0.63
C LYS A 266 -22.83 3.95 0.01
N ASN A 267 -22.18 3.91 -1.15
CA ASN A 267 -21.73 5.13 -1.83
C ASN A 267 -22.96 5.99 -2.19
N PRO A 268 -23.12 7.22 -1.64
CA PRO A 268 -24.29 8.06 -1.85
C PRO A 268 -24.60 8.35 -3.33
N ARG A 269 -23.60 8.23 -4.21
CA ARG A 269 -23.74 8.43 -5.66
C ARG A 269 -24.29 7.19 -6.40
N ASN A 270 -24.05 5.96 -5.90
CA ASN A 270 -24.59 4.73 -6.50
C ASN A 270 -26.11 4.59 -6.32
N ARG A 271 -26.70 5.33 -5.36
CA ARG A 271 -28.17 5.42 -5.23
C ARG A 271 -28.84 6.24 -6.33
N LYS A 272 -28.10 7.12 -7.03
CA LYS A 272 -28.61 7.95 -8.14
C LYS A 272 -28.47 7.28 -9.52
N ALA A 273 -27.80 6.12 -9.60
CA ALA A 273 -27.53 5.40 -10.85
C ALA A 273 -28.43 4.17 -11.06
N ARG A 274 -29.42 3.93 -10.19
CA ARG A 274 -30.46 2.93 -10.45
C ARG A 274 -31.60 3.59 -11.26
N PRO A 275 -31.87 3.13 -12.50
CA PRO A 275 -33.08 3.52 -13.21
C PRO A 275 -34.34 3.05 -12.47
#